data_AF-A0A8J7H249-F1
#
_entry.id   AF-A0A8J7H249-F1
#
_cell.length_a   1.000
_cell.length_b   1.000
_cell.length_c   1.000
_cell.angle_alpha   90.00
_cell.angle_beta   90.00
_cell.angle_gamma   90.00
#
_symmetry.space_group_name_H-M   'P 1'
#
loop_
_entity.id
_entity.type
_entity.pdbx_description
1 polymer ?
#
loop_
_entity_poly.entity_id
_entity_poly.type
_entity_poly.pdbx_seq_one_letter_code
_entity_poly.pdbx_strand_id
1 'polypeptide(L)'
;MQQEAVCISMLEPRQSLRCSFEKGRSLPLHNGATAKCLLAHLPPVVSQHILQSHFSNMFEREARINELSTIRQQGYSCSESEVDAGVWGVSVPILTQSHQLLGALTLMAPVIRAQNQHQKLINATLSAANDIHQRLSTTFTHGSPTFSNQP
;
A
#
# COMPACT_ATOMS: atom_id res chain seq x y z
N MET A 1 -9.91 17.26 -6.09
CA MET A 1 -9.07 16.64 -5.05
C MET A 1 -8.02 15.80 -5.76
N GLN A 2 -6.73 16.02 -5.48
CA GLN A 2 -5.67 15.21 -6.09
C GLN A 2 -5.72 13.82 -5.44
N GLN A 3 -5.78 12.76 -6.26
CA GLN A 3 -5.94 11.36 -5.83
C GLN A 3 -4.55 10.73 -5.60
N GLU A 4 -3.95 11.05 -4.46
CA GLU A 4 -2.52 10.81 -4.21
C GLU A 4 -2.30 9.96 -2.96
N ALA A 5 -1.39 8.99 -3.04
CA ALA A 5 -0.82 8.37 -1.84
C ALA A 5 0.45 9.10 -1.43
N VAL A 6 0.60 9.39 -0.13
CA VAL A 6 1.78 10.07 0.42
C VAL A 6 2.57 9.10 1.30
N CYS A 7 3.86 8.95 1.02
CA CYS A 7 4.78 8.20 1.87
C CYS A 7 5.04 8.97 3.18
N ILE A 8 4.52 8.46 4.29
CA ILE A 8 4.68 9.07 5.62
C ILE A 8 6.01 8.71 6.28
N SER A 9 6.57 7.54 5.96
CA SER A 9 7.83 7.04 6.52
C SER A 9 8.48 6.06 5.56
N MET A 10 9.81 6.10 5.50
CA MET A 10 10.62 5.25 4.64
C MET A 10 11.89 4.83 5.37
N LEU A 11 12.23 3.54 5.28
CA LEU A 11 13.52 3.02 5.68
C LEU A 11 14.28 2.65 4.43
N GLU A 12 15.32 3.42 4.12
CA GLU A 12 16.17 3.13 2.98
C GLU A 12 17.18 2.04 3.32
N PRO A 13 17.35 1.02 2.46
CA PRO A 13 18.41 0.03 2.64
C PRO A 13 19.78 0.70 2.45
N ARG A 14 20.78 0.26 3.23
CA ARG A 14 22.19 0.71 3.10
C ARG A 14 22.89 0.29 1.80
N GLN A 15 22.15 -0.30 0.86
CA GLN A 15 22.70 -0.84 -0.39
C GLN A 15 22.69 0.21 -1.51
N SER A 16 23.71 0.16 -2.37
CA SER A 16 23.93 1.12 -3.45
C SER A 16 22.82 1.11 -4.51
N LEU A 17 22.22 -0.06 -4.79
CA LEU A 17 21.04 -0.18 -5.67
C LEU A 17 19.76 -0.22 -4.83
N ARG A 18 19.02 0.88 -4.88
CA ARG A 18 17.76 1.12 -4.15
C ARG A 18 16.69 1.66 -5.10
N CYS A 19 15.44 1.31 -4.84
CA CYS A 19 14.31 1.96 -5.50
C CYS A 19 14.21 3.38 -4.93
N SER A 20 14.42 4.40 -5.75
CA SER A 20 14.33 5.79 -5.32
C SER A 20 12.87 6.19 -5.24
N PHE A 21 12.33 6.16 -4.02
CA PHE A 21 11.07 6.83 -3.72
C PHE A 21 11.38 8.11 -2.96
N GLU A 22 10.90 9.24 -3.45
CA GLU A 22 11.05 10.51 -2.72
C GLU A 22 9.92 10.65 -1.70
N LYS A 23 10.29 10.81 -0.42
CA LYS A 23 9.35 11.23 0.63
C LYS A 23 8.64 12.51 0.19
N GLY A 24 7.31 12.50 0.18
CA GLY A 24 6.50 13.65 -0.25
C GLY A 24 6.10 13.67 -1.73
N ARG A 25 6.53 12.70 -2.56
CA ARG A 25 5.92 12.52 -3.88
C ARG A 25 4.62 11.75 -3.80
N SER A 26 3.63 12.28 -4.50
CA SER A 26 2.39 11.61 -4.86
C SER A 26 2.67 10.41 -5.75
N LEU A 27 2.05 9.28 -5.41
CA LEU A 27 1.90 8.18 -6.36
C LEU A 27 0.55 8.25 -7.06
N PRO A 28 0.50 7.99 -8.39
CA PRO A 28 -0.76 7.75 -9.06
C PRO A 28 -1.48 6.58 -8.39
N LEU A 29 -2.67 6.82 -7.84
CA LEU A 29 -3.48 5.81 -7.14
C LEU A 29 -4.07 4.72 -8.06
N HIS A 30 -3.50 4.45 -9.23
CA HIS A 30 -4.02 3.45 -10.19
C HIS A 30 -3.03 2.32 -10.53
N ASN A 31 -1.72 2.49 -10.34
CA ASN A 31 -0.70 1.48 -10.70
C ASN A 31 0.27 1.18 -9.56
N GLY A 32 0.78 -0.05 -9.52
CA GLY A 32 1.73 -0.50 -8.52
C GLY A 32 1.08 -1.06 -7.24
N ALA A 33 1.87 -1.79 -6.46
CA ALA A 33 1.39 -2.50 -5.28
C ALA A 33 0.68 -1.57 -4.29
N THR A 34 1.28 -0.44 -3.93
CA THR A 34 0.67 0.51 -2.97
C THR A 34 -0.68 1.02 -3.46
N ALA A 35 -0.80 1.47 -4.71
CA ALA A 35 -2.04 1.97 -5.28
C ALA A 35 -3.14 0.89 -5.26
N LYS A 36 -2.82 -0.32 -5.73
CA LYS A 36 -3.76 -1.45 -5.76
C LYS A 36 -4.19 -1.85 -4.34
N CYS A 37 -3.27 -1.85 -3.39
CA CYS A 37 -3.56 -2.10 -1.97
C CYS A 37 -4.54 -1.08 -1.40
N LEU A 38 -4.29 0.21 -1.62
CA LEU A 38 -5.15 1.28 -1.12
C LEU A 38 -6.52 1.24 -1.80
N LEU A 39 -6.58 1.12 -3.13
CA LEU A 39 -7.84 1.01 -3.88
C LEU A 39 -8.70 -0.17 -3.42
N ALA A 40 -8.08 -1.30 -3.10
CA ALA A 40 -8.79 -2.46 -2.59
C ALA A 40 -9.45 -2.18 -1.24
N HIS A 41 -8.93 -1.26 -0.42
CA HIS A 41 -9.44 -1.05 0.95
C HIS A 41 -10.11 0.31 1.17
N LEU A 42 -10.13 1.17 0.14
CA LEU A 42 -10.90 2.41 0.15
C LEU A 42 -12.42 2.14 0.16
N PRO A 43 -13.24 3.09 0.66
CA PRO A 43 -14.69 2.99 0.55
C PRO A 43 -15.13 2.77 -0.90
N PRO A 44 -16.13 1.92 -1.18
CA PRO A 44 -16.52 1.54 -2.54
C PRO A 44 -16.80 2.73 -3.46
N VAL A 45 -17.45 3.78 -2.94
CA VAL A 45 -17.76 5.01 -3.69
C VAL A 45 -16.47 5.70 -4.17
N VAL A 46 -15.46 5.78 -3.30
CA VAL A 46 -14.17 6.41 -3.61
C VAL A 46 -13.41 5.54 -4.61
N SER A 47 -13.31 4.23 -4.37
CA SER A 47 -12.59 3.33 -5.28
C SER A 47 -13.23 3.32 -6.68
N GLN A 48 -14.55 3.28 -6.77
CA GLN A 48 -15.27 3.30 -8.06
C GLN A 48 -15.04 4.60 -8.82
N HIS A 49 -15.06 5.75 -8.14
CA HIS A 49 -14.79 7.03 -8.77
C HIS A 49 -13.36 7.11 -9.34
N ILE A 50 -12.37 6.61 -8.61
CA ILE A 50 -10.98 6.53 -9.09
C ILE A 50 -10.91 5.60 -10.31
N LEU A 51 -11.48 4.39 -10.23
CA LEU A 51 -11.48 3.43 -11.34
C LEU A 51 -12.15 3.98 -12.60
N GLN A 52 -13.26 4.71 -12.46
CA GLN A 52 -13.94 5.35 -13.59
C GLN A 52 -13.10 6.45 -14.24
N SER A 53 -12.29 7.15 -13.45
CA SER A 53 -11.46 8.27 -13.91
C SER A 53 -10.20 7.78 -14.65
N HIS A 54 -9.64 6.63 -14.27
CA HIS A 54 -8.37 6.12 -14.82
C HIS A 54 -8.54 5.00 -15.86
N PHE A 55 -9.66 4.26 -15.85
CA PHE A 55 -9.92 3.19 -16.81
C PHE A 55 -11.16 3.52 -17.64
N SER A 56 -10.95 4.04 -18.85
CA SER A 56 -12.02 4.35 -19.81
C SER A 56 -12.59 3.10 -20.47
N ASN A 57 -11.78 2.06 -20.63
CA ASN A 57 -12.18 0.76 -21.15
C ASN A 57 -12.88 -0.08 -20.06
N MET A 58 -14.08 -0.58 -20.38
CA MET A 58 -14.87 -1.44 -19.49
C MET A 58 -14.15 -2.73 -19.10
N PHE A 59 -13.47 -3.38 -20.05
CA PHE A 59 -12.76 -4.63 -19.81
C PHE A 59 -11.58 -4.45 -18.85
N GLU A 60 -10.79 -3.40 -19.03
CA GLU A 60 -9.68 -3.07 -18.13
C GLU A 60 -10.17 -2.73 -16.71
N ARG A 61 -11.31 -2.03 -16.63
CA ARG A 61 -11.94 -1.70 -15.35
C ARG A 61 -12.42 -2.96 -14.62
N GLU A 62 -13.07 -3.89 -15.32
CA GLU A 62 -13.52 -5.16 -14.74
C GLU A 62 -12.34 -6.04 -14.30
N ALA A 63 -11.29 -6.13 -15.12
CA ALA A 63 -10.05 -6.82 -14.75
C ALA A 63 -9.46 -6.23 -13.45
N ARG A 64 -9.43 -4.89 -13.35
CA ARG A 64 -8.97 -4.22 -12.13
C ARG A 64 -9.86 -4.51 -10.92
N ILE A 65 -11.18 -4.48 -11.09
CA ILE A 65 -12.13 -4.80 -10.00
C ILE A 65 -11.89 -6.23 -9.48
N ASN A 66 -11.69 -7.18 -10.37
CA ASN A 66 -11.40 -8.58 -10.00
C ASN A 66 -10.08 -8.68 -9.23
N GLU A 67 -9.03 -8.00 -9.70
CA GLU A 67 -7.74 -7.95 -9.00
C GLU A 67 -7.87 -7.34 -7.60
N LEU A 68 -8.62 -6.24 -7.44
CA LEU A 68 -8.87 -5.63 -6.13
C LEU A 68 -9.63 -6.58 -5.19
N SER A 69 -10.54 -7.40 -5.72
CA SER A 69 -11.23 -8.44 -4.96
C SER A 69 -10.25 -9.50 -4.43
N THR A 70 -9.35 -9.99 -5.30
CA THR A 70 -8.28 -10.92 -4.91
C THR A 70 -7.38 -10.31 -3.83
N ILE A 71 -7.01 -9.04 -3.97
CA ILE A 71 -6.19 -8.32 -2.99
C ILE A 71 -6.88 -8.27 -1.61
N ARG A 72 -8.18 -8.00 -1.55
CA ARG A 72 -8.96 -8.03 -0.30
C ARG A 72 -8.93 -9.41 0.34
N GLN A 73 -9.10 -10.46 -0.46
CA GLN A 73 -9.14 -11.84 0.03
C GLN A 73 -7.79 -12.32 0.56
N GLN A 74 -6.70 -12.02 -0.13
CA GLN A 74 -5.36 -12.47 0.26
C GLN A 74 -4.66 -11.54 1.26
N GLY A 75 -5.13 -10.31 1.43
CA GLY A 75 -4.60 -9.34 2.40
C GLY A 75 -3.32 -8.62 1.96
N TYR A 76 -2.90 -8.76 0.69
CA TYR A 76 -1.75 -8.04 0.14
C TYR A 76 -1.90 -7.85 -1.37
N SER A 77 -1.04 -7.01 -1.93
CA SER A 77 -0.93 -6.80 -3.38
C SER A 77 0.54 -6.85 -3.78
N CYS A 78 0.81 -7.31 -5.00
CA CYS A 78 2.14 -7.29 -5.58
C CYS A 78 2.09 -6.55 -6.92
N SER A 79 3.20 -5.95 -7.30
CA SER A 79 3.39 -5.37 -8.63
C SER A 79 4.82 -5.59 -9.09
N GLU A 80 5.00 -5.76 -10.38
CA GLU A 80 6.32 -5.85 -11.02
C GLU A 80 6.36 -4.92 -12.22
N SER A 81 7.32 -4.01 -12.25
CA SER A 81 7.56 -3.07 -13.35
C SER A 81 6.36 -2.20 -13.77
N GLU A 82 5.32 -2.09 -12.92
CA GLU A 82 4.12 -1.30 -13.20
C GLU A 82 4.33 0.22 -13.06
N VAL A 83 5.28 0.62 -12.19
CA VAL A 83 5.61 2.03 -11.93
C VAL A 83 7.00 2.33 -12.48
N ASP A 84 8.00 1.60 -11.99
CA ASP A 84 9.39 1.69 -12.44
C ASP A 84 9.85 0.35 -12.99
N ALA A 85 10.40 0.35 -14.20
CA ALA A 85 10.91 -0.87 -14.84
C ALA A 85 11.99 -1.53 -13.98
N GLY A 86 11.86 -2.85 -13.76
CA GLY A 86 12.81 -3.61 -12.96
C GLY A 86 12.61 -3.49 -11.45
N VAL A 87 11.49 -2.89 -11.00
CA VAL A 87 11.11 -2.82 -9.59
C VAL A 87 9.95 -3.77 -9.28
N TRP A 88 10.13 -4.59 -8.26
CA TRP A 88 9.09 -5.40 -7.65
C TRP A 88 8.67 -4.78 -6.32
N GLY A 89 7.37 -4.87 -6.00
CA GLY A 89 6.86 -4.41 -4.72
C GLY A 89 5.72 -5.27 -4.20
N VAL A 90 5.63 -5.37 -2.88
CA VAL A 90 4.49 -5.93 -2.14
C VAL A 90 3.95 -4.88 -1.18
N SER A 91 2.62 -4.77 -1.10
CA SER A 91 1.95 -3.84 -0.19
C SER A 91 0.84 -4.51 0.59
N VAL A 92 0.81 -4.23 1.89
CA VAL A 92 -0.14 -4.77 2.88
C VAL A 92 -0.92 -3.61 3.50
N PRO A 93 -2.26 -3.70 3.66
CA PRO A 93 -3.06 -2.62 4.21
C PRO A 93 -2.87 -2.50 5.72
N ILE A 94 -2.78 -1.26 6.20
CA ILE A 94 -2.87 -0.94 7.62
C ILE A 94 -4.30 -0.50 7.89
N LEU A 95 -5.03 -1.24 8.73
CA LEU A 95 -6.46 -1.08 8.97
C LEU A 95 -6.69 -0.77 10.46
N THR A 96 -7.78 -0.08 10.75
CA THR A 96 -8.33 0.02 12.10
C THR A 96 -8.95 -1.31 12.54
N GLN A 97 -9.30 -1.42 13.83
CA GLN A 97 -10.12 -2.53 14.34
C GLN A 97 -11.49 -2.63 13.66
N SER A 98 -12.02 -1.51 13.16
CA SER A 98 -13.27 -1.44 12.39
C SER A 98 -13.08 -1.71 10.89
N HIS A 99 -11.93 -2.28 10.48
CA HIS A 99 -11.57 -2.55 9.08
C HIS A 99 -11.54 -1.31 8.16
N GLN A 100 -11.32 -0.12 8.73
CA GLN A 100 -11.15 1.10 7.94
C GLN A 100 -9.67 1.28 7.58
N LEU A 101 -9.40 1.70 6.34
CA LEU A 101 -8.05 1.92 5.85
C LEU A 101 -7.39 3.13 6.52
N LEU A 102 -6.25 2.90 7.17
CA LEU A 102 -5.36 3.95 7.70
C LEU A 102 -4.20 4.27 6.74
N GLY A 103 -3.76 3.28 5.97
CA GLY A 103 -2.64 3.41 5.04
C GLY A 103 -2.18 2.05 4.54
N ALA A 104 -0.96 1.97 4.02
CA ALA A 104 -0.36 0.71 3.60
C ALA A 104 1.13 0.67 3.94
N LEU A 105 1.62 -0.53 4.26
CA LEU A 105 3.05 -0.83 4.37
C LEU A 105 3.51 -1.46 3.06
N THR A 106 4.52 -0.87 2.43
CA THR A 106 5.06 -1.37 1.16
C THR A 106 6.53 -1.72 1.29
N LEU A 107 6.92 -2.90 0.81
CA LEU A 107 8.30 -3.29 0.59
C LEU A 107 8.57 -3.28 -0.91
N MET A 108 9.67 -2.64 -1.30
CA MET A 108 10.13 -2.58 -2.70
C MET A 108 11.53 -3.15 -2.83
N ALA A 109 11.81 -3.82 -3.94
CA ALA A 109 13.12 -4.36 -4.25
C ALA A 109 13.33 -4.41 -5.77
N PRO A 110 14.59 -4.33 -6.26
CA PRO A 110 14.89 -4.69 -7.64
C PRO A 110 14.41 -6.11 -7.93
N VAL A 111 13.79 -6.34 -9.10
CA VAL A 111 13.26 -7.65 -9.51
C VAL A 111 14.31 -8.75 -9.37
N ILE A 112 15.53 -8.48 -9.82
CA ILE A 112 16.66 -9.43 -9.73
C ILE A 112 17.00 -9.85 -8.29
N ARG A 113 16.70 -9.01 -7.29
CA ARG A 113 16.93 -9.30 -5.86
C ARG A 113 15.72 -9.99 -5.24
N ALA A 114 14.51 -9.62 -5.66
CA ALA A 114 13.28 -10.25 -5.22
C ALA A 114 13.11 -11.67 -5.79
N GLN A 115 13.77 -11.96 -6.91
CA GLN A 115 13.74 -13.24 -7.59
C GLN A 115 14.02 -14.40 -6.61
N ASN A 116 13.15 -15.43 -6.67
CA ASN A 116 13.14 -16.60 -5.78
C ASN A 116 12.92 -16.29 -4.29
N GLN A 117 12.60 -15.06 -3.92
CA GLN A 117 12.34 -14.64 -2.53
C GLN A 117 10.97 -13.98 -2.34
N HIS A 118 10.11 -13.96 -3.37
CA HIS A 118 8.79 -13.32 -3.31
C HIS A 118 7.98 -13.76 -2.08
N GLN A 119 7.82 -15.07 -1.87
CA GLN A 119 7.04 -15.57 -0.74
C GLN A 119 7.63 -15.14 0.62
N LYS A 120 8.96 -15.16 0.75
CA LYS A 120 9.65 -14.73 1.97
C LYS A 120 9.43 -13.25 2.24
N LEU A 121 9.52 -12.41 1.21
CA LEU A 121 9.31 -10.96 1.31
C LEU A 121 7.85 -10.61 1.61
N ILE A 122 6.90 -11.32 0.99
CA ILE A 122 5.46 -11.19 1.30
C ILE A 122 5.22 -11.51 2.77
N ASN A 123 5.69 -12.67 3.25
CA ASN A 123 5.49 -13.10 4.63
C ASN A 123 6.13 -12.12 5.64
N ALA A 124 7.33 -11.62 5.35
CA ALA A 124 7.99 -10.62 6.19
C ALA A 124 7.19 -9.31 6.25
N THR A 125 6.63 -8.87 5.13
CA THR A 125 5.82 -7.65 5.07
C THR A 125 4.49 -7.81 5.82
N LEU A 126 3.85 -8.98 5.69
CA LEU A 126 2.63 -9.32 6.45
C LEU A 126 2.91 -9.34 7.95
N SER A 127 4.01 -9.96 8.39
CA SER A 127 4.42 -9.99 9.79
C SER A 127 4.63 -8.58 10.34
N ALA A 128 5.36 -7.73 9.60
CA ALA A 128 5.60 -6.35 10.00
C ALA A 128 4.32 -5.51 10.07
N ALA A 129 3.37 -5.72 9.13
CA ALA A 129 2.06 -5.07 9.18
C ALA A 129 1.25 -5.52 10.40
N ASN A 130 1.27 -6.81 10.75
CA ASN A 130 0.62 -7.31 11.95
C ASN A 130 1.22 -6.69 13.23
N ASP A 131 2.54 -6.55 13.31
CA ASP A 131 3.20 -5.87 14.43
C ASP A 131 2.74 -4.40 14.57
N ILE A 132 2.54 -3.71 13.44
CA ILE A 132 1.96 -2.36 13.42
C ILE A 132 0.52 -2.39 13.92
N HIS A 133 -0.34 -3.31 13.44
CA HIS A 133 -1.72 -3.43 13.91
C HIS A 133 -1.81 -3.65 15.43
N GLN A 134 -0.94 -4.50 15.99
CA GLN A 134 -0.89 -4.74 17.45
C GLN A 134 -0.43 -3.51 18.26
N ARG A 135 0.46 -2.69 17.70
CA ARG A 135 0.88 -1.43 18.36
C ARG A 135 -0.20 -0.35 18.27
N LEU A 136 -0.92 -0.29 17.16
CA LEU A 136 -2.04 0.64 17.00
C LEU A 136 -3.18 0.28 17.97
N SER A 137 -3.53 -1.01 18.10
CA SER A 137 -4.60 -1.45 19.01
C SER A 137 -4.31 -1.09 20.47
N THR A 138 -3.05 -1.24 20.91
CA THR A 138 -2.60 -0.91 22.29
C THR A 138 -2.49 0.59 22.56
N THR A 139 -2.12 1.37 21.55
CA THR A 139 -2.01 2.85 21.68
C THR A 139 -3.38 3.51 21.77
N PHE A 140 -4.40 2.98 21.07
CA PHE A 140 -5.76 3.53 21.11
C PHE A 140 -6.65 2.98 22.22
N THR A 141 -6.22 1.95 22.97
CA THR A 141 -6.95 1.47 24.17
C THR A 141 -6.62 2.28 25.41
N HIS A 142 -5.46 2.93 25.47
CA HIS A 142 -5.15 3.92 26.51
C HIS A 142 -5.54 5.31 26.00
N GLY A 143 -6.71 5.77 26.46
CA GLY A 143 -7.34 7.09 26.27
C GLY A 143 -6.60 8.10 25.39
N SER A 144 -7.28 8.54 24.33
CA SER A 144 -6.99 9.70 23.47
C SER A 144 -5.72 10.48 23.82
N PRO A 145 -4.67 10.49 22.98
CA PRO A 145 -3.55 11.38 23.20
C PRO A 145 -4.07 12.83 23.18
N THR A 146 -4.09 13.47 24.34
CA THR A 146 -4.29 14.91 24.44
C THR A 146 -3.09 15.56 23.77
N PHE A 147 -3.27 16.00 22.53
CA PHE A 147 -2.34 16.94 21.91
C PHE A 147 -2.51 18.28 22.64
N SER A 148 -1.77 18.45 23.73
CA SER A 148 -1.59 19.75 24.36
C SER A 148 -0.75 20.60 23.40
N ASN A 149 -1.42 21.41 22.59
CA ASN A 149 -0.80 22.52 21.91
C ASN A 149 -0.32 23.48 23.00
N GLN A 150 0.97 23.47 23.31
CA GLN A 150 1.61 24.57 24.01
C GLN A 150 2.39 25.42 23.01
N PRO A 151 2.35 26.75 23.18
CA PRO A 151 2.72 27.75 22.18
C PRO A 151 4.21 27.79 21.83
#